data_AF-A0A6N7Y7L2-F1
#
_entry.id   AF-A0A6N7Y7L2-F1
#
_cell.length_a   1.000
_cell.length_b   1.000
_cell.length_c   1.000
_cell.angle_alpha   90.00
_cell.angle_beta   90.00
_cell.angle_gamma   90.00
#
_symmetry.space_group_name_H-M   'P 1'
#
loop_
_entity.id
_entity.type
_entity.pdbx_description
1 polymer ?
#
loop_
_entity_poly.entity_id
_entity_poly.type
_entity_poly.pdbx_seq_one_letter_code
_entity_poly.pdbx_strand_id
1 'polypeptide(L)'
;MDSTLTAIVHETLTDLGVPLRRVAPGEWGLAVDCAGWPLHVGVALRGGLLRAQAEVVGPGRVDPSALLHRNRLGSLVRFAHTGEGAVWIHGDLPAVAVQEAEIDRLLGLLVEEAAWARYAAGPAPGSADGGASSPA
;
A
#
# COMPACT_ATOMS: atom_id res chain seq x y z
N MET A 1 -24.13 6.55 -2.42
CA MET A 1 -22.82 6.27 -3.04
C MET A 1 -22.94 6.66 -4.49
N ASP A 2 -22.00 7.44 -5.02
CA ASP A 2 -22.02 7.85 -6.42
C ASP A 2 -21.62 6.64 -7.29
N SER A 3 -22.56 6.13 -8.09
CA SER A 3 -22.37 4.95 -8.93
C SER A 3 -21.34 5.20 -10.04
N THR A 4 -21.22 6.44 -10.53
CA THR A 4 -20.28 6.82 -11.59
C THR A 4 -18.85 6.80 -11.06
N LEU A 5 -18.60 7.38 -9.88
CA LEU A 5 -17.28 7.33 -9.26
C LEU A 5 -16.84 5.89 -8.95
N THR A 6 -17.77 5.05 -8.53
CA THR A 6 -17.48 3.63 -8.26
C THR A 6 -17.08 2.90 -9.55
N ALA A 7 -17.70 3.22 -10.69
CA ALA A 7 -17.34 2.65 -11.99
C ALA A 7 -15.94 3.10 -12.43
N ILE A 8 -15.63 4.40 -12.35
CA ILE A 8 -14.30 4.94 -12.69
C ILE A 8 -13.21 4.24 -11.87
N VAL A 9 -13.38 4.15 -10.55
CA VAL A 9 -12.41 3.46 -9.70
C VAL A 9 -12.28 1.99 -10.10
N HIS A 10 -13.40 1.30 -10.33
CA HIS A 10 -13.35 -0.11 -10.70
C HIS A 10 -12.64 -0.36 -12.03
N GLU A 11 -12.91 0.45 -13.05
CA GLU A 11 -12.28 0.39 -14.37
C GLU A 11 -10.78 0.66 -14.25
N THR A 12 -10.38 1.79 -13.63
CA THR A 12 -8.96 2.11 -13.41
C THR A 12 -8.23 0.99 -12.67
N LEU A 13 -8.82 0.42 -11.62
CA LEU A 13 -8.19 -0.68 -10.87
C LEU A 13 -8.09 -1.98 -11.68
N THR A 14 -9.01 -2.21 -12.61
CA THR A 14 -8.99 -3.39 -13.50
C THR A 14 -7.88 -3.25 -14.54
N ASP A 15 -7.69 -2.04 -15.07
CA ASP A 15 -6.69 -1.74 -16.10
C ASP A 15 -5.24 -1.85 -15.59
N LEU A 16 -5.03 -1.83 -14.27
CA LEU A 16 -3.71 -2.09 -13.67
C LEU A 16 -3.16 -3.50 -13.97
N GLY A 17 -4.02 -4.45 -14.35
CA GLY A 17 -3.60 -5.82 -14.70
C GLY A 17 -3.06 -6.65 -13.52
N VAL A 18 -3.28 -6.19 -12.28
CA VAL A 18 -2.89 -6.91 -11.06
C VAL A 18 -4.07 -7.71 -10.49
N PRO A 19 -3.82 -8.74 -9.66
CA PRO A 19 -4.90 -9.45 -8.97
C PRO A 19 -5.80 -8.49 -8.19
N LEU A 20 -7.03 -8.32 -8.69
CA LEU A 20 -8.07 -7.47 -8.15
C LEU A 20 -9.21 -8.35 -7.62
N ARG A 21 -9.66 -8.06 -6.40
CA ARG A 21 -10.90 -8.61 -5.85
C ARG A 21 -11.82 -7.51 -5.38
N ARG A 22 -13.12 -7.69 -5.56
CA ARG A 22 -14.12 -6.85 -4.91
C ARG A 22 -14.40 -7.39 -3.51
N VAL A 23 -14.23 -6.56 -2.50
CA VAL A 23 -14.43 -6.95 -1.08
C VAL A 23 -15.86 -6.67 -0.66
N ALA A 24 -16.36 -5.49 -1.03
CA ALA A 24 -17.72 -5.02 -0.77
C ALA A 24 -18.11 -3.95 -1.81
N PRO A 25 -19.36 -3.46 -1.83
CA PRO A 25 -19.72 -2.32 -2.66
C PRO A 25 -18.84 -1.10 -2.35
N GLY A 26 -18.10 -0.59 -3.35
CA GLY A 26 -17.18 0.52 -3.19
C GLY A 26 -15.87 0.16 -2.48
N GLU A 27 -15.56 -1.13 -2.31
CA GLU A 27 -14.33 -1.61 -1.68
C GLU A 27 -13.66 -2.72 -2.52
N TRP A 28 -12.34 -2.60 -2.67
CA TRP A 28 -11.52 -3.47 -3.48
C TRP A 28 -10.25 -3.88 -2.72
N GLY A 29 -9.69 -5.03 -3.10
CA GLY A 29 -8.40 -5.50 -2.66
C GLY A 29 -7.51 -5.77 -3.86
N LEU A 30 -6.26 -5.31 -3.80
CA LEU A 30 -5.22 -5.51 -4.80
C LEU A 30 -4.10 -6.34 -4.18
N ALA A 31 -3.42 -7.15 -4.98
CA ALA A 31 -2.12 -7.70 -4.63
C ALA A 31 -1.09 -7.23 -5.66
N VAL A 32 -0.12 -6.43 -5.23
CA VAL A 32 0.93 -5.87 -6.09
C VAL A 32 2.29 -6.38 -5.62
N ASP A 33 3.21 -6.65 -6.53
CA ASP A 33 4.59 -6.95 -6.13
C ASP A 33 5.24 -5.69 -5.53
N CYS A 34 5.96 -5.85 -4.42
CA CYS A 34 6.59 -4.73 -3.74
C CYS A 34 7.81 -5.23 -2.97
N ALA A 35 9.01 -4.89 -3.44
CA ALA A 35 10.28 -5.32 -2.84
C ALA A 35 10.42 -6.85 -2.68
N GLY A 36 9.87 -7.63 -3.62
CA GLY A 36 10.06 -9.09 -3.71
C GLY A 36 9.01 -9.96 -3.02
N TRP A 37 7.97 -9.37 -2.41
CA TRP A 37 6.79 -10.12 -1.97
C TRP A 37 5.51 -9.30 -2.11
N PRO A 38 4.32 -9.93 -2.12
CA PRO A 38 3.06 -9.20 -2.31
C PRO A 38 2.81 -8.12 -1.25
N LEU A 39 2.30 -6.97 -1.69
CA LEU A 39 1.66 -5.95 -0.88
C LEU A 39 0.15 -6.03 -1.12
N HIS A 40 -0.60 -6.32 -0.07
CA HIS A 40 -2.06 -6.39 -0.12
C HIS A 40 -2.64 -5.01 0.18
N VAL A 41 -3.15 -4.33 -0.85
CA VAL A 41 -3.70 -2.98 -0.75
C VAL A 41 -5.21 -3.06 -0.69
N GLY A 42 -5.80 -2.49 0.36
CA GLY A 42 -7.23 -2.23 0.44
C GLY A 42 -7.55 -0.85 -0.12
N VAL A 43 -8.54 -0.78 -1.02
CA VAL A 43 -9.03 0.47 -1.60
C VAL A 43 -10.51 0.62 -1.28
N ALA A 44 -10.95 1.76 -0.76
CA ALA A 44 -12.34 2.00 -0.38
C ALA A 44 -12.79 3.43 -0.71
N LEU A 45 -13.93 3.55 -1.40
CA LEU A 45 -14.59 4.83 -1.67
C LEU A 45 -15.73 5.03 -0.67
N ARG A 46 -15.52 5.84 0.37
CA ARG A 46 -16.54 6.09 1.41
C ARG A 46 -16.38 7.46 2.04
N GLY A 47 -17.48 8.07 2.46
CA GLY A 47 -17.45 9.39 3.14
C GLY A 47 -16.82 10.51 2.31
N GLY A 48 -16.93 10.45 0.97
CA GLY A 48 -16.35 11.47 0.07
C GLY A 48 -14.85 11.34 -0.15
N LEU A 49 -14.23 10.21 0.24
CA LEU A 49 -12.80 9.93 0.06
C LEU A 49 -12.61 8.57 -0.62
N LEU A 50 -11.66 8.49 -1.53
CA LEU A 50 -11.04 7.25 -1.96
C LEU A 50 -9.80 7.02 -1.09
N ARG A 51 -9.82 5.98 -0.27
CA ARG A 51 -8.71 5.59 0.60
C ARG A 51 -8.01 4.37 0.04
N ALA A 52 -6.68 4.40 0.00
CA ALA A 52 -5.84 3.24 -0.21
C ALA A 52 -4.98 3.00 1.04
N GLN A 53 -4.84 1.74 1.45
CA GLN A 53 -4.03 1.39 2.62
C GLN A 53 -3.47 -0.02 2.53
N ALA A 54 -2.31 -0.24 3.16
CA ALA A 54 -1.70 -1.56 3.26
C ALA A 54 -0.85 -1.69 4.52
N GLU A 55 -0.78 -2.90 5.07
CA GLU A 55 0.29 -3.28 5.99
C GLU A 55 1.58 -3.48 5.19
N VAL A 56 2.65 -2.80 5.59
CA VAL A 56 3.92 -2.77 4.86
C VAL A 56 4.89 -3.77 5.45
N VAL A 57 5.11 -3.68 6.77
CA VAL A 57 6.00 -4.55 7.56
C VAL A 57 5.52 -4.69 9.00
N GLY A 58 5.87 -5.81 9.64
CA GLY A 58 5.54 -6.08 11.04
C GLY A 58 6.26 -5.17 12.05
N PRO A 59 5.96 -5.34 13.36
CA PRO A 59 6.45 -4.46 14.41
C PRO A 59 7.97 -4.39 14.57
N GLY A 60 8.46 -3.21 14.96
CA GLY A 60 9.87 -2.99 15.35
C GLY A 60 10.88 -3.09 14.22
N ARG A 61 10.43 -3.17 12.97
CA ARG A 61 11.30 -3.39 11.80
C ARG A 61 11.84 -2.11 11.16
N VAL A 62 11.20 -0.97 11.38
CA VAL A 62 11.64 0.33 10.85
C VAL A 62 11.73 1.32 12.00
N ASP A 63 12.78 2.15 11.99
CA ASP A 63 12.93 3.23 12.97
C ASP A 63 11.74 4.21 12.87
N PRO A 64 10.98 4.43 13.96
CA PRO A 64 9.88 5.40 13.97
C PRO A 64 10.31 6.81 13.54
N SER A 65 11.54 7.23 13.86
CA SER A 65 12.03 8.57 13.50
C SER A 65 12.22 8.72 12.00
N ALA A 66 12.68 7.66 11.32
CA ALA A 66 12.79 7.63 9.87
C ALA A 66 11.42 7.74 9.19
N LEU A 67 10.38 7.07 9.73
CA LEU A 67 9.01 7.17 9.22
C LEU A 67 8.43 8.59 9.38
N LEU A 68 8.63 9.22 10.54
CA LEU A 68 8.19 10.60 10.78
C LEU A 68 8.90 11.59 9.84
N HIS A 69 10.20 11.40 9.62
CA HIS A 69 10.95 12.20 8.66
C HIS A 69 10.40 12.03 7.24
N ARG A 70 10.11 10.78 6.82
CA ARG A 70 9.56 10.49 5.49
C ARG A 70 8.16 11.11 5.31
N ASN A 71 7.30 11.00 6.33
CA ASN A 71 5.98 11.64 6.35
C ASN A 71 6.02 13.17 6.21
N ARG A 72 7.12 13.81 6.65
CA ARG A 72 7.31 15.26 6.49
C ARG A 72 7.63 15.65 5.04
N LEU A 73 8.21 14.73 4.26
CA LEU A 73 8.62 14.98 2.87
C LEU A 73 7.51 14.62 1.87
N GLY A 74 6.73 13.59 2.15
CA GLY A 74 5.64 13.11 1.29
C GLY A 74 4.36 13.96 1.39
N SER A 75 3.54 13.94 0.34
CA SER A 75 2.31 14.75 0.26
C SER A 75 1.01 13.96 0.22
N LEU A 76 0.95 12.82 -0.49
CA LEU A 76 -0.29 12.05 -0.72
C LEU A 76 -0.40 10.77 0.13
N VAL A 77 0.73 10.22 0.57
CA VAL A 77 0.79 8.99 1.35
C VAL A 77 1.56 9.21 2.65
N ARG A 78 1.19 8.45 3.69
CA ARG A 78 1.71 8.59 5.05
C ARG A 78 1.84 7.23 5.70
N PHE A 79 2.90 7.05 6.45
CA PHE A 79 3.06 5.93 7.36
C PHE A 79 2.32 6.16 8.68
N ALA A 80 1.80 5.07 9.24
CA ALA A 80 1.26 5.00 10.58
C ALA A 80 1.70 3.70 11.25
N HIS A 81 1.55 3.64 12.57
CA HIS A 81 1.68 2.40 13.34
C HIS A 81 0.32 1.93 13.85
N THR A 82 0.12 0.62 13.88
CA THR A 82 -0.91 0.02 14.72
C THR A 82 -0.51 0.08 16.20
N GLY A 83 -1.44 -0.23 17.10
CA GLY A 83 -1.14 -0.34 18.54
C GLY A 83 -0.07 -1.39 18.86
N GLU A 84 0.06 -2.42 18.01
CA GLU A 84 1.09 -3.46 18.13
C GLU A 84 2.42 -3.07 17.47
N GLY A 85 2.48 -1.91 16.81
CA GLY A 85 3.70 -1.37 16.19
C GLY A 85 3.92 -1.78 14.74
N ALA A 86 2.98 -2.48 14.10
CA ALA A 86 3.09 -2.80 12.68
C ALA A 86 3.01 -1.52 11.83
N VAL A 87 3.83 -1.45 10.78
CA VAL A 87 3.89 -0.29 9.88
C VAL A 87 2.84 -0.41 8.80
N TRP A 88 1.98 0.59 8.74
CA TRP A 88 0.95 0.75 7.71
C TRP A 88 1.24 1.97 6.86
N ILE A 89 0.84 1.91 5.60
CA ILE A 89 0.80 3.06 4.71
C ILE A 89 -0.63 3.38 4.33
N HIS A 90 -0.95 4.67 4.26
CA HIS A 90 -2.25 5.19 3.88
C HIS A 90 -2.09 6.30 2.85
N GLY A 91 -3.03 6.40 1.93
CA GLY A 91 -3.23 7.62 1.15
C GLY A 91 -4.70 7.83 0.83
N ASP A 92 -5.08 9.10 0.70
CA ASP A 92 -6.46 9.52 0.54
C ASP A 92 -6.56 10.49 -0.64
N LEU A 93 -7.58 10.31 -1.48
CA LEU A 93 -8.00 11.24 -2.52
C LEU A 93 -9.42 11.74 -2.23
N PRO A 94 -9.67 13.06 -2.24
CA PRO A 94 -11.03 13.57 -2.25
C PRO A 94 -11.82 13.03 -3.45
N ALA A 95 -13.10 12.69 -3.26
CA ALA A 95 -13.96 12.19 -4.33
C ALA A 95 -13.98 13.11 -5.56
N VAL A 96 -13.86 14.43 -5.35
CA VAL A 96 -13.79 15.44 -6.42
C VAL A 96 -12.50 15.38 -7.25
N ALA A 97 -11.45 14.76 -6.72
CA ALA A 97 -10.16 14.56 -7.39
C ALA A 97 -10.01 13.14 -7.95
N VAL A 98 -11.04 12.29 -7.84
CA VAL A 98 -11.03 10.92 -8.36
C VAL A 98 -11.11 10.96 -9.88
N GLN A 99 -9.96 10.70 -10.49
CA GLN A 99 -9.76 10.49 -11.92
C GLN A 99 -8.65 9.45 -12.10
N GLU A 100 -8.64 8.76 -13.23
CA GLU A 100 -7.70 7.68 -13.52
C GLU A 100 -6.24 8.04 -13.18
N ALA A 101 -5.75 9.18 -13.67
CA ALA A 101 -4.38 9.63 -13.44
C ALA A 101 -4.04 9.90 -11.97
N GLU A 102 -5.00 10.37 -11.16
CA GLU A 102 -4.76 10.62 -9.73
C GLU A 102 -4.82 9.31 -8.93
N ILE A 103 -5.67 8.37 -9.33
CA ILE A 103 -5.70 7.02 -8.75
C ILE A 103 -4.35 6.32 -9.01
N ASP A 104 -3.88 6.35 -10.27
CA ASP A 104 -2.59 5.79 -10.65
C ASP A 104 -1.45 6.42 -9.85
N ARG A 105 -1.41 7.76 -9.78
CA ARG A 105 -0.43 8.50 -8.98
C ARG A 105 -0.45 8.11 -7.50
N LEU A 106 -1.63 8.01 -6.90
CA LEU A 106 -1.79 7.60 -5.50
C LEU A 106 -1.23 6.20 -5.28
N LEU A 107 -1.58 5.25 -6.14
CA LEU A 107 -1.15 3.86 -6.00
C LEU A 107 0.35 3.71 -6.27
N GLY A 108 0.88 4.41 -7.27
CA GLY A 108 2.32 4.47 -7.55
C GLY A 108 3.12 4.96 -6.35
N LEU A 109 2.72 6.09 -5.75
CA LEU A 109 3.36 6.61 -4.54
C LEU A 109 3.22 5.67 -3.34
N LEU A 110 2.07 5.01 -3.19
CA LEU A 110 1.86 4.03 -2.12
C LEU A 110 2.81 2.85 -2.26
N VAL A 111 2.98 2.30 -3.47
CA VAL A 111 3.90 1.18 -3.72
C VAL A 111 5.36 1.60 -3.58
N GLU A 112 5.74 2.78 -4.08
CA GLU A 112 7.09 3.32 -3.95
C GLU A 112 7.51 3.48 -2.49
N GLU A 113 6.67 4.11 -1.68
CA GLU A 113 6.94 4.32 -0.26
C GLU A 113 6.91 3.01 0.52
N ALA A 114 5.97 2.10 0.20
CA ALA A 114 5.96 0.77 0.81
C ALA A 114 7.25 0.00 0.51
N ALA A 115 7.78 0.10 -0.71
CA ALA A 115 9.04 -0.52 -1.09
C ALA A 115 10.21 0.08 -0.30
N TRP A 116 10.27 1.41 -0.17
CA TRP A 116 11.28 2.06 0.67
C TRP A 116 11.27 1.54 2.11
N ALA A 117 10.10 1.44 2.74
CA ALA A 117 9.98 0.94 4.11
C ALA A 117 10.36 -0.55 4.22
N ARG A 118 10.05 -1.37 3.22
CA ARG A 118 10.50 -2.77 3.14
C ARG A 118 12.02 -2.88 3.00
N TYR A 119 12.65 -2.03 2.19
CA TYR A 119 14.11 -1.98 2.10
C TYR A 119 14.76 -1.53 3.40
N ALA A 120 14.20 -0.52 4.08
CA ALA A 120 14.67 -0.07 5.38
C ALA A 120 14.52 -1.16 6.47
N ALA A 121 13.50 -2.00 6.36
CA ALA A 121 13.26 -3.13 7.26
C ALA A 121 14.19 -4.33 7.04
N GLY A 122 14.80 -4.45 5.86
CA GLY A 122 15.57 -5.62 5.45
C GLY A 122 14.70 -6.82 5.02
N PRO A 123 15.28 -8.02 4.87
CA PRO A 123 14.63 -9.17 4.22
C PRO A 123 13.33 -9.60 4.89
N ALA A 124 12.38 -10.16 4.13
CA ALA A 124 11.10 -10.59 4.67
C ALA A 124 11.26 -11.60 5.83
N PRO A 125 10.36 -11.58 6.83
CA PRO A 125 10.43 -12.55 7.92
C PRO A 125 10.17 -13.94 7.34
N GLY A 126 11.12 -14.87 7.53
CA GLY A 126 11.07 -16.22 6.96
C GLY A 126 11.85 -16.40 5.66
N SER A 127 12.40 -15.35 5.07
CA SER A 127 13.40 -15.42 4.00
C SER A 127 14.78 -15.73 4.59
N ALA A 128 14.89 -16.85 5.32
CA ALA A 128 16.20 -17.41 5.57
C ALA A 128 16.68 -18.02 4.25
N ASP A 129 17.57 -17.33 3.55
CA ASP A 129 18.55 -18.02 2.71
C ASP A 129 19.34 -18.93 3.66
N GLY A 130 18.89 -20.18 3.75
CA GLY A 130 19.56 -21.28 4.42
C GLY A 130 20.83 -21.63 3.68
N GLY A 131 21.83 -20.75 3.75
CA GLY A 131 23.21 -21.03 3.41
C GLY A 131 23.80 -22.00 4.43
N ALA A 132 23.39 -23.26 4.38
CA ALA A 132 24.13 -24.37 4.97
C ALA A 132 25.07 -24.95 3.91
N SER A 133 26.24 -24.32 3.73
CA SER A 133 27.40 -25.02 3.18
C SER A 133 27.79 -26.11 4.17
N SER A 134 27.50 -27.37 3.84
CA SER A 134 28.25 -28.52 4.38
C SER A 134 29.33 -28.92 3.37
N PRO A 135 30.62 -28.91 3.73
CA PRO A 135 31.64 -29.54 2.92
C PRO A 135 31.53 -31.07 3.08
N ALA A 136 31.60 -31.79 1.96
CA ALA A 136 31.95 -33.21 1.89
C ALA A 136 33.32 -33.34 1.21
#